data_AF-A0A6N9U4Z3-F1
#
_entry.id   AF-A0A6N9U4Z3-F1
#
_cell.length_a   1.000
_cell.length_b   1.000
_cell.length_c   1.000
_cell.angle_alpha   90.00
_cell.angle_beta   90.00
_cell.angle_gamma   90.00
#
_symmetry.space_group_name_H-M   'P 1'
#
loop_
_entity.id
_entity.type
_entity.pdbx_description
1 polymer ?
#
loop_
_entity_poly.entity_id
_entity_poly.type
_entity_poly.pdbx_seq_one_letter_code
_entity_poly.pdbx_strand_id
1 'polypeptide(L)'
;AVTLLLGLVIGALRAGALTETANALPAVLAGLVVAGIAGPGPWGAAAAVAAVAWAPLAAHTSALYAQEKAAPHLAVSRALGAGPVHLLRRHLLPGVVPPVVRHAVLRIPAVALALASLGFLGLGTQPPAPEWGRMLSENMPYAERAPWAVLAPAAALAALGALAVLTSAAVRGRRRA
;
A
#
# COMPACT_ATOMS: atom_id res chain seq x y z
N ALA A 1 -2.86 2.38 6.24
CA ALA A 1 -2.21 2.36 7.57
C ALA A 1 -1.81 0.95 7.98
N VAL A 2 -2.75 0.00 8.06
CA VAL A 2 -2.46 -1.41 8.42
C VAL A 2 -1.35 -2.03 7.58
N THR A 3 -1.42 -1.91 6.25
CA THR A 3 -0.41 -2.45 5.33
C THR A 3 0.98 -1.83 5.50
N LEU A 4 1.04 -0.54 5.86
CA LEU A 4 2.29 0.16 6.18
C LEU A 4 2.89 -0.35 7.48
N LEU A 5 2.08 -0.54 8.52
CA LEU A 5 2.53 -1.09 9.80
C LEU A 5 3.02 -2.52 9.63
N LEU A 6 2.25 -3.37 8.94
CA LEU A 6 2.64 -4.74 8.61
C LEU A 6 3.94 -4.76 7.80
N GLY A 7 4.05 -3.90 6.78
CA GLY A 7 5.26 -3.76 5.98
C GLY A 7 6.49 -3.39 6.82
N LEU A 8 6.35 -2.40 7.71
CA LEU A 8 7.44 -1.98 8.60
C LEU A 8 7.85 -3.10 9.57
N VAL A 9 6.88 -3.77 10.20
CA VAL A 9 7.15 -4.83 11.19
C VAL A 9 7.76 -6.06 10.51
N ILE A 10 7.11 -6.58 9.46
CA ILE A 10 7.54 -7.81 8.78
C ILE A 10 8.89 -7.59 8.07
N GLY A 11 9.07 -6.42 7.45
CA GLY A 11 10.33 -6.07 6.80
C GLY A 11 11.50 -5.93 7.79
N ALA A 12 11.26 -5.44 9.00
CA ALA A 12 12.27 -5.41 10.07
C ALA A 12 12.64 -6.82 10.57
N LEU A 13 11.70 -7.78 10.51
CA LEU A 13 11.91 -9.17 10.91
C LEU A 13 12.63 -10.04 9.85
N ARG A 14 12.97 -9.49 8.67
CA ARG A 14 13.68 -10.18 7.57
C ARG A 14 12.97 -11.45 7.05
N ALA A 15 11.65 -11.42 6.96
CA ALA A 15 10.86 -12.53 6.38
C ALA A 15 10.89 -12.55 4.83
N GLY A 16 12.09 -12.70 4.23
CA GLY A 16 12.31 -12.59 2.78
C GLY A 16 11.44 -13.52 1.94
N ALA A 17 11.43 -14.82 2.26
CA ALA A 17 10.65 -15.81 1.52
C ALA A 17 9.13 -15.53 1.53
N LEU A 18 8.56 -15.23 2.70
CA LEU A 18 7.13 -14.88 2.83
C LEU A 18 6.77 -13.62 2.02
N THR A 19 7.68 -12.67 1.98
CA THR A 19 7.48 -11.40 1.27
C THR A 19 7.51 -11.60 -0.24
N GLU A 20 8.40 -12.44 -0.75
CA GLU A 20 8.46 -12.78 -2.18
C GLU A 20 7.22 -13.54 -2.65
N THR A 21 6.77 -14.54 -1.87
CA THR A 21 5.54 -15.29 -2.18
C THR A 21 4.31 -14.38 -2.18
N ALA A 22 4.19 -13.49 -1.19
CA ALA A 22 3.07 -12.55 -1.12
C ALA A 22 3.11 -11.49 -2.24
N ASN A 23 4.30 -11.06 -2.69
CA ASN A 23 4.45 -10.15 -3.83
C ASN A 23 4.06 -10.77 -5.18
N ALA A 24 4.19 -12.09 -5.31
CA ALA A 24 3.82 -12.80 -6.54
C ALA A 24 2.30 -12.87 -6.75
N LEU A 25 1.49 -12.72 -5.69
CA LEU A 25 0.05 -12.86 -5.75
C LEU A 25 -0.62 -11.54 -6.18
N PRO A 26 -1.38 -11.49 -7.28
CA PRO A 26 -2.20 -10.33 -7.61
C PRO A 26 -3.29 -10.07 -6.55
N ALA A 27 -3.45 -8.80 -6.15
CA ALA A 27 -4.44 -8.42 -5.13
C ALA A 27 -5.89 -8.77 -5.52
N VAL A 28 -6.21 -8.74 -6.82
CA VAL A 28 -7.55 -9.12 -7.32
C VAL A 28 -7.81 -10.62 -7.12
N LEU A 29 -6.81 -11.49 -7.34
CA LEU A 29 -6.95 -12.93 -7.10
C LEU A 29 -7.15 -13.22 -5.61
N ALA A 30 -6.39 -12.56 -4.74
CA ALA A 30 -6.62 -12.65 -3.30
C ALA A 30 -8.05 -12.20 -2.92
N GLY A 31 -8.54 -11.13 -3.55
CA GLY A 31 -9.92 -10.64 -3.38
C GLY A 31 -10.99 -11.63 -3.81
N LEU A 32 -10.79 -12.32 -4.94
CA LEU A 32 -11.72 -13.36 -5.40
C LEU A 32 -11.80 -14.53 -4.42
N VAL A 33 -10.67 -14.99 -3.88
CA VAL A 33 -10.62 -16.07 -2.89
C VAL A 33 -11.34 -15.66 -1.61
N VAL A 34 -11.05 -14.47 -1.07
CA VAL A 34 -11.68 -13.98 0.15
C VAL A 34 -13.19 -13.81 -0.04
N ALA A 35 -13.61 -13.26 -1.17
CA ALA A 35 -15.02 -13.10 -1.48
C ALA A 35 -15.75 -14.44 -1.63
N GLY A 36 -15.09 -15.46 -2.19
CA GLY A 36 -15.66 -16.82 -2.28
C GLY A 36 -15.91 -17.47 -0.92
N ILE A 37 -15.14 -17.10 0.11
CA ILE A 37 -15.27 -17.65 1.47
C ILE A 37 -16.20 -16.81 2.34
N ALA A 38 -15.98 -15.49 2.37
CA ALA A 38 -16.63 -14.57 3.31
C ALA A 38 -17.88 -13.88 2.73
N GLY A 39 -18.11 -14.01 1.42
CA GLY A 39 -19.11 -13.23 0.70
C GLY A 39 -18.67 -11.78 0.42
N PRO A 40 -19.49 -11.00 -0.29
CA PRO A 40 -19.15 -9.65 -0.67
C PRO A 40 -19.31 -8.65 0.50
N GLY A 41 -18.37 -7.71 0.64
CA GLY A 41 -18.45 -6.68 1.66
C GLY A 41 -17.19 -5.82 1.80
N PRO A 42 -17.30 -4.63 2.45
CA PRO A 42 -16.18 -3.69 2.60
C PRO A 42 -14.97 -4.33 3.27
N TRP A 43 -15.23 -5.05 4.37
CA TRP A 43 -14.18 -5.60 5.21
C TRP A 43 -13.49 -6.78 4.55
N GLY A 44 -14.22 -7.62 3.80
CA GLY A 44 -13.64 -8.72 3.01
C GLY A 44 -12.71 -8.19 1.92
N ALA A 45 -13.17 -7.21 1.15
CA ALA A 45 -12.35 -6.56 0.12
C ALA A 45 -11.11 -5.88 0.73
N ALA A 46 -11.28 -5.15 1.84
CA ALA A 46 -10.17 -4.50 2.55
C ALA A 46 -9.16 -5.51 3.09
N ALA A 47 -9.61 -6.61 3.70
CA ALA A 47 -8.75 -7.66 4.21
C ALA A 47 -7.96 -8.35 3.09
N ALA A 48 -8.61 -8.65 1.96
CA ALA A 48 -7.97 -9.29 0.82
C ALA A 48 -6.86 -8.41 0.20
N VAL A 49 -7.15 -7.12 0.00
CA VAL A 49 -6.15 -6.18 -0.49
C VAL A 49 -5.05 -5.98 0.54
N ALA A 50 -5.40 -5.90 1.83
CA ALA A 50 -4.42 -5.77 2.90
C ALA A 50 -3.48 -6.97 2.98
N ALA A 51 -3.94 -8.19 2.71
CA ALA A 51 -3.16 -9.43 2.77
C ALA A 51 -2.01 -9.50 1.75
N VAL A 52 -2.08 -8.71 0.67
CA VAL A 52 -1.06 -8.66 -0.39
C VAL A 52 -0.30 -7.33 -0.37
N ALA A 53 -0.98 -6.22 -0.09
CA ALA A 53 -0.41 -4.89 -0.25
C ALA A 53 0.70 -4.53 0.76
N TRP A 54 0.90 -5.31 1.82
CA TRP A 54 2.02 -5.13 2.76
C TRP A 54 3.36 -5.62 2.21
N ALA A 55 3.36 -6.61 1.30
CA ALA A 55 4.57 -7.30 0.86
C ALA A 55 5.58 -6.38 0.14
N PRO A 56 5.19 -5.46 -0.76
CA PRO A 56 6.14 -4.55 -1.39
C PRO A 56 6.78 -3.59 -0.36
N LEU A 57 6.02 -3.22 0.68
CA LEU A 57 6.51 -2.37 1.75
C LEU A 57 7.48 -3.12 2.66
N ALA A 58 7.21 -4.39 2.97
CA ALA A 58 8.13 -5.24 3.73
C ALA A 58 9.46 -5.45 2.99
N ALA A 59 9.40 -5.73 1.68
CA ALA A 59 10.60 -5.90 0.87
C ALA A 59 11.46 -4.61 0.90
N HIS A 60 10.83 -3.45 0.65
CA HIS A 60 11.52 -2.17 0.71
C HIS A 60 12.11 -1.87 2.09
N THR A 61 11.36 -2.15 3.16
CA THR A 61 11.82 -1.94 4.54
C THR A 61 13.04 -2.82 4.84
N SER A 62 13.01 -4.10 4.43
CA SER A 62 14.12 -5.03 4.65
C SER A 62 15.40 -4.63 3.91
N ALA A 63 15.27 -4.12 2.67
CA ALA A 63 16.38 -3.60 1.88
C ALA A 63 17.03 -2.38 2.55
N LEU A 64 16.22 -1.40 2.96
CA LEU A 64 16.70 -0.21 3.67
C LEU A 64 17.32 -0.56 5.02
N TYR A 65 16.73 -1.51 5.73
CA TYR A 65 17.26 -1.97 7.01
C TYR A 65 18.64 -2.63 6.85
N ALA A 66 18.82 -3.47 5.82
CA ALA A 66 20.10 -4.08 5.51
C ALA A 66 21.14 -3.03 5.10
N GLN A 67 20.74 -2.04 4.30
CA GLN A 67 21.58 -0.93 3.88
C GLN A 67 22.04 -0.08 5.06
N GLU A 68 21.12 0.37 5.92
CA GLU A 68 21.45 1.16 7.11
C GLU A 68 22.33 0.36 8.08
N LYS A 69 22.04 -0.93 8.28
CA LYS A 69 22.85 -1.79 9.15
C LYS A 69 24.31 -1.92 8.71
N ALA A 70 24.57 -1.84 7.39
CA ALA A 70 25.91 -1.90 6.81
C ALA A 70 26.65 -0.54 6.84
N ALA A 71 25.99 0.54 7.26
CA ALA A 71 26.59 1.86 7.24
C ALA A 71 27.69 2.04 8.32
N PRO A 72 28.81 2.71 8.00
CA PRO A 72 29.98 2.80 8.87
C PRO A 72 29.71 3.55 10.18
N HIS A 73 28.76 4.49 10.19
CA HIS A 73 28.41 5.28 11.38
C HIS A 73 27.81 4.41 12.51
N LEU A 74 27.19 3.27 12.18
CA LEU A 74 26.72 2.31 13.18
C LEU A 74 27.87 1.53 13.83
N ALA A 75 28.95 1.27 13.10
CA ALA A 75 30.12 0.59 13.65
C ALA A 75 30.81 1.47 14.71
N VAL A 76 30.94 2.77 14.44
CA VAL A 76 31.46 3.77 15.40
C VAL A 76 30.57 3.84 16.65
N SER A 77 29.25 3.93 16.45
CA SER A 77 28.30 4.02 17.58
C SER A 77 28.32 2.75 18.45
N ARG A 78 28.51 1.57 17.85
CA ARG A 78 28.70 0.31 18.60
C ARG A 78 30.01 0.30 19.38
N ALA A 79 31.10 0.80 18.81
CA ALA A 79 32.40 0.90 19.49
C ALA A 79 32.33 1.83 20.71
N LEU A 80 31.44 2.84 20.69
CA LEU A 80 31.15 3.72 21.82
C LEU A 80 30.19 3.11 22.86
N GLY A 81 29.85 1.82 22.74
CA GLY A 81 29.00 1.10 23.71
C GLY A 81 27.49 1.30 23.54
N ALA A 82 27.03 1.81 22.39
CA ALA A 82 25.59 1.99 22.16
C ALA A 82 24.84 0.64 22.13
N GLY A 83 23.83 0.51 23.00
CA GLY A 83 22.97 -0.68 23.05
C GLY A 83 22.07 -0.86 21.82
N PRO A 84 21.52 -2.07 21.60
CA PRO A 84 20.73 -2.40 20.41
C PRO A 84 19.48 -1.54 20.26
N VAL A 85 18.80 -1.22 21.36
CA VAL A 85 17.58 -0.37 21.35
C VAL A 85 17.92 1.08 20.99
N HIS A 86 19.07 1.59 21.45
CA HIS A 86 19.54 2.93 21.10
C HIS A 86 19.87 3.03 19.61
N LEU A 87 20.60 2.06 19.07
CA LEU A 87 20.91 1.98 17.65
C LEU A 87 19.64 1.89 16.80
N LEU A 88 18.67 1.06 17.21
CA LEU A 88 17.40 0.91 16.49
C LEU A 88 16.63 2.25 16.44
N ARG A 89 16.41 2.89 17.59
CA ARG A 89 15.57 4.10 17.68
C ARG A 89 16.23 5.35 17.11
N ARG A 90 17.54 5.50 17.29
CA ARG A 90 18.25 6.74 16.95
C ARG A 90 18.91 6.73 15.58
N HIS A 91 19.22 5.55 15.05
CA HIS A 91 19.96 5.41 13.78
C HIS A 91 19.12 4.69 12.72
N LEU A 92 18.62 3.48 13.01
CA LEU A 92 17.93 2.66 12.01
C LEU A 92 16.51 3.18 11.66
N LEU A 93 15.65 3.38 12.66
CA LEU A 93 14.27 3.84 12.44
C LEU A 93 14.17 5.19 11.68
N PRO A 94 14.94 6.25 12.03
CA PRO A 94 14.86 7.52 11.31
C PRO A 94 15.36 7.44 9.86
N GLY A 95 16.24 6.49 9.53
CA GLY A 95 16.68 6.22 8.14
C GLY A 95 15.63 5.47 7.33
N VAL A 96 14.95 4.48 7.94
CA VAL A 96 14.04 3.56 7.23
C VAL A 96 12.60 4.08 7.13
N VAL A 97 12.06 4.70 8.18
CA VAL A 97 10.63 5.06 8.22
C VAL A 97 10.23 6.09 7.15
N PRO A 98 10.92 7.23 6.98
CA PRO A 98 10.52 8.23 5.97
C PRO A 98 10.43 7.71 4.52
N PRO A 99 11.42 6.97 3.98
CA PRO A 99 11.32 6.42 2.63
C PRO A 99 10.23 5.34 2.50
N VAL A 100 9.99 4.53 3.53
CA VAL A 100 8.90 3.53 3.51
C VAL A 100 7.53 4.19 3.53
N VAL A 101 7.33 5.23 4.33
CA VAL A 101 6.09 6.03 4.32
C VAL A 101 5.84 6.63 2.94
N ARG A 102 6.88 7.18 2.29
CA ARG A 102 6.77 7.70 0.93
C ARG A 102 6.39 6.62 -0.08
N HIS A 103 6.97 5.42 0.04
CA HIS A 103 6.59 4.28 -0.79
C HIS A 103 5.12 3.89 -0.56
N ALA A 104 4.64 3.90 0.69
CA ALA A 104 3.23 3.62 0.99
C ALA A 104 2.27 4.64 0.36
N VAL A 105 2.64 5.93 0.32
CA VAL A 105 1.84 6.96 -0.37
C VAL A 105 1.76 6.68 -1.88
N LEU A 106 2.89 6.32 -2.50
CA LEU A 106 2.92 5.94 -3.92
C LEU A 106 2.09 4.70 -4.25
N ARG A 107 1.78 3.88 -3.24
CA ARG A 107 0.95 2.67 -3.38
C ARG A 107 -0.55 2.93 -3.23
N ILE A 108 -0.97 4.10 -2.76
CA ILE A 108 -2.39 4.45 -2.60
C ILE A 108 -3.19 4.27 -3.92
N PRO A 109 -2.73 4.74 -5.09
CA PRO A 109 -3.48 4.58 -6.34
C PRO A 109 -3.72 3.10 -6.69
N ALA A 110 -2.68 2.26 -6.53
CA ALA A 110 -2.79 0.83 -6.81
C ALA A 110 -3.74 0.11 -5.85
N VAL A 111 -3.74 0.48 -4.56
CA VAL A 111 -4.67 -0.05 -3.55
C VAL A 111 -6.10 0.37 -3.84
N ALA A 112 -6.32 1.64 -4.21
CA ALA A 112 -7.64 2.16 -4.58
C ALA A 112 -8.18 1.46 -5.83
N LEU A 113 -7.36 1.28 -6.86
CA LEU A 113 -7.73 0.52 -8.06
C LEU A 113 -8.08 -0.93 -7.73
N ALA A 114 -7.30 -1.61 -6.88
CA ALA A 114 -7.61 -2.98 -6.47
C ALA A 114 -8.96 -3.09 -5.75
N LEU A 115 -9.26 -2.15 -4.83
CA LEU A 115 -10.56 -2.10 -4.16
C LEU A 115 -11.70 -1.81 -5.15
N ALA A 116 -11.52 -0.85 -6.06
CA ALA A 116 -12.49 -0.54 -7.09
C ALA A 116 -12.70 -1.71 -8.07
N SER A 117 -11.66 -2.48 -8.41
CA SER A 117 -11.82 -3.70 -9.21
C SER A 117 -12.67 -4.75 -8.49
N LEU A 118 -12.48 -4.93 -7.19
CA LEU A 118 -13.35 -5.84 -6.40
C LEU A 118 -14.78 -5.30 -6.29
N GLY A 119 -14.95 -4.00 -6.11
CA GLY A 119 -16.24 -3.33 -6.14
C GLY A 119 -16.99 -3.48 -7.46
N PHE A 120 -16.27 -3.34 -8.58
CA PHE A 120 -16.77 -3.58 -9.94
C PHE A 120 -17.22 -5.03 -10.16
N LEU A 121 -16.53 -5.99 -9.53
CA LEU A 121 -16.92 -7.41 -9.53
C LEU A 121 -18.05 -7.74 -8.55
N GLY A 122 -18.63 -6.74 -7.88
CA GLY A 122 -19.71 -6.93 -6.89
C GLY A 122 -19.25 -7.41 -5.52
N LEU A 123 -17.93 -7.47 -5.28
CA LEU A 123 -17.30 -8.00 -4.07
C LEU A 123 -17.01 -6.92 -3.01
N GLY A 124 -17.20 -5.64 -3.37
CA GLY A 124 -17.00 -4.49 -2.49
C GLY A 124 -18.19 -4.16 -1.59
N THR A 125 -18.31 -2.89 -1.19
CA THR A 125 -19.44 -2.39 -0.39
C THR A 125 -20.74 -2.51 -1.13
N GLN A 126 -21.78 -2.99 -0.44
CA GLN A 126 -23.14 -3.09 -0.96
C GLN A 126 -23.90 -1.76 -0.83
N PRO A 127 -24.90 -1.50 -1.70
CA PRO A 127 -25.86 -0.42 -1.54
C PRO A 127 -26.47 -0.44 -0.13
N PRO A 128 -26.73 0.72 0.50
CA PRO A 128 -26.82 2.06 -0.09
C PRO A 128 -25.50 2.87 -0.09
N ALA A 129 -24.39 2.30 0.37
CA ALA A 129 -23.13 3.04 0.46
C ALA A 129 -22.48 3.28 -0.92
N PRO A 130 -22.01 4.50 -1.24
CA PRO A 130 -21.39 4.80 -2.52
C PRO A 130 -20.01 4.15 -2.66
N GLU A 131 -19.76 3.50 -3.80
CA GLU A 131 -18.48 2.86 -4.12
C GLU A 131 -18.13 3.02 -5.60
N TRP A 132 -16.91 3.49 -5.88
CA TRP A 132 -16.54 3.90 -7.24
C TRP A 132 -16.45 2.74 -8.23
N GLY A 133 -15.97 1.57 -7.80
CA GLY A 133 -15.93 0.36 -8.62
C GLY A 133 -17.32 -0.12 -9.05
N ARG A 134 -18.25 -0.16 -8.10
CA ARG A 134 -19.66 -0.47 -8.29
C ARG A 134 -20.30 0.52 -9.24
N MET A 135 -20.10 1.81 -9.00
CA MET A 135 -20.61 2.87 -9.87
C MET A 135 -20.13 2.68 -11.32
N LEU A 136 -18.89 2.23 -11.55
CA LEU A 136 -18.46 1.87 -12.91
C LEU A 136 -19.30 0.72 -13.48
N SER A 137 -19.48 -0.36 -12.72
CA SER A 137 -20.21 -1.55 -13.19
C SER A 137 -21.68 -1.26 -13.49
N GLU A 138 -22.35 -0.46 -12.64
CA GLU A 138 -23.77 -0.11 -12.78
C GLU A 138 -24.01 0.84 -13.95
N ASN A 139 -23.04 1.73 -14.25
CA ASN A 139 -23.18 2.72 -15.32
C ASN A 139 -22.66 2.24 -16.69
N MET A 140 -21.96 1.11 -16.74
CA MET A 140 -21.41 0.56 -17.99
C MET A 140 -22.47 0.37 -19.10
N PRO A 141 -23.69 -0.17 -18.83
CA PRO A 141 -24.73 -0.30 -19.85
C PRO A 141 -25.26 1.03 -20.39
N TYR A 142 -25.00 2.13 -19.70
CA TYR A 142 -25.45 3.48 -20.06
C TYR A 142 -24.32 4.32 -20.68
N ALA A 143 -23.13 3.75 -20.92
CA ALA A 143 -21.96 4.50 -21.38
C ALA A 143 -22.22 5.29 -22.67
N GLU A 144 -23.01 4.76 -23.60
CA GLU A 144 -23.35 5.44 -24.86
C GLU A 144 -24.35 6.60 -24.65
N ARG A 145 -25.24 6.49 -23.66
CA ARG A 145 -26.30 7.49 -23.39
C ARG A 145 -25.85 8.57 -22.42
N ALA A 146 -25.05 8.19 -21.43
CA ALA A 146 -24.62 9.01 -20.32
C ALA A 146 -23.13 8.72 -20.00
N PRO A 147 -22.19 9.07 -20.89
CA PRO A 147 -20.78 8.75 -20.71
C PRO A 147 -20.19 9.34 -19.43
N TRP A 148 -20.71 10.48 -18.96
CA TRP A 148 -20.29 11.10 -17.70
C TRP A 148 -20.50 10.20 -16.47
N ALA A 149 -21.50 9.31 -16.51
CA ALA A 149 -21.81 8.43 -15.39
C ALA A 149 -20.71 7.37 -15.16
N VAL A 150 -20.01 6.97 -16.23
CA VAL A 150 -18.82 6.09 -16.15
C VAL A 150 -17.56 6.92 -15.94
N LEU A 151 -17.43 8.07 -16.61
CA LEU A 151 -16.24 8.92 -16.53
C LEU A 151 -16.04 9.56 -15.16
N ALA A 152 -17.12 9.89 -14.43
CA ALA A 152 -17.02 10.52 -13.11
C ALA A 152 -16.26 9.67 -12.08
N PRO A 153 -16.65 8.41 -11.79
CA PRO A 153 -15.91 7.56 -10.86
C PRO A 153 -14.50 7.19 -11.39
N ALA A 154 -14.32 7.07 -12.71
CA ALA A 154 -12.99 6.85 -13.30
C ALA A 154 -12.06 8.06 -13.10
N ALA A 155 -12.57 9.28 -13.30
CA ALA A 155 -11.84 10.52 -13.07
C ALA A 155 -11.54 10.73 -11.58
N ALA A 156 -12.43 10.35 -10.67
CA ALA A 156 -12.20 10.39 -9.24
C ALA A 156 -11.02 9.49 -8.82
N LEU A 157 -10.97 8.26 -9.34
CA LEU A 157 -9.84 7.33 -9.14
C LEU A 157 -8.52 7.91 -9.69
N ALA A 158 -8.57 8.49 -10.90
CA ALA A 158 -7.40 9.13 -11.51
C ALA A 158 -6.90 10.34 -10.72
N ALA A 159 -7.82 11.20 -10.25
CA ALA A 159 -7.51 12.37 -9.44
C ALA A 159 -6.90 11.96 -8.09
N LEU A 160 -7.47 10.96 -7.42
CA LEU A 160 -6.90 10.38 -6.19
C LEU A 160 -5.46 9.89 -6.45
N GLY A 161 -5.26 9.21 -7.58
CA GLY A 161 -3.94 8.75 -8.00
C GLY A 161 -2.94 9.89 -8.17
N ALA A 162 -3.33 10.92 -8.93
CA ALA A 162 -2.52 12.10 -9.18
C ALA A 162 -2.16 12.83 -7.87
N LEU A 163 -3.13 13.04 -6.98
CA LEU A 163 -2.91 13.72 -5.70
C LEU A 163 -1.95 12.93 -4.78
N ALA A 164 -2.08 11.60 -4.73
CA ALA A 164 -1.15 10.76 -3.98
C ALA A 164 0.29 10.85 -4.53
N VAL A 165 0.46 10.91 -5.85
CA VAL A 165 1.78 11.07 -6.46
C VAL A 165 2.33 12.48 -6.22
N LEU A 166 1.51 13.52 -6.39
CA LEU A 166 1.91 14.92 -6.18
C LEU A 166 2.35 15.19 -4.74
N THR A 167 1.62 14.67 -3.75
CA THR A 167 2.02 14.77 -2.33
C THR A 167 3.37 14.08 -2.08
N SER A 168 3.61 12.92 -2.69
CA SER A 168 4.91 12.23 -2.60
C SER A 168 6.08 12.99 -3.25
N ALA A 169 5.78 13.84 -4.25
CA ALA A 169 6.73 14.69 -4.95
C ALA A 169 7.02 15.99 -4.16
N ALA A 170 5.99 16.63 -3.61
CA ALA A 170 6.12 17.83 -2.78
C ALA A 170 7.01 17.59 -1.55
N VAL A 171 6.90 16.40 -0.93
CA VAL A 171 7.76 16.00 0.21
C VAL A 171 9.25 15.86 -0.20
N ARG A 172 9.55 15.59 -1.48
CA ARG A 172 10.92 15.47 -1.98
C ARG A 172 11.61 16.83 -2.14
N GLY A 173 10.87 17.88 -2.48
CA GLY A 173 11.40 19.24 -2.70
C GLY A 173 11.98 19.89 -1.44
N ARG A 174 11.38 19.65 -0.26
CA ARG A 174 11.82 20.28 1.00
C ARG A 174 13.12 19.73 1.61
N ARG A 175 13.66 18.62 1.09
CA ARG A 175 14.94 18.03 1.59
C ARG A 175 16.16 18.47 0.77
N ARG A 176 15.99 19.25 -0.30
CA ARG A 176 17.06 19.75 -1.17
C ARG A 176 17.30 21.26 -1.05
N ALA A 177 16.50 21.96 -0.26
CA ALA A 177 16.65 23.38 0.08
C ALA A 177 17.05 23.49 1.55
#